data_AF-A0A378AJA1-F1
#
_entry.id   AF-A0A378AJA1-F1
#
_cell.length_a   1.000
_cell.length_b   1.000
_cell.length_c   1.000
_cell.angle_alpha   90.00
_cell.angle_beta   90.00
_cell.angle_gamma   90.00
#
_symmetry.space_group_name_H-M   'P 1'
#
loop_
_entity.id
_entity.type
_entity.pdbx_description
1 polymer ?
#
loop_
_entity_poly.entity_id
_entity_poly.type
_entity_poly.pdbx_seq_one_letter_code
_entity_poly.pdbx_strand_id
1 'polypeptide(L)'
;MNITERNIWKLNNLPPMEYCSLARAQKLLNCELEDILHWHDIGAINLCLKLNPTPGILKIAVLSHQEKEVTSAFNPFTSVEAGETVWSHHSHIRSILRLEGDIPTMETLRGNTVTQFNVKVFASGLWHPHCRNLMALLEAPDDILFENRLSMMLPDKPFVYCHFIPEEDERPSISLNRIYITSQAIEKIYAHSISARPMDVTKKSATGSNPLHPAGINRPAAK
;
A
#
# COMPACT_ATOMS: atom_id res chain seq x y z
N MET A 1 39.40 2.65 -7.21
CA MET A 1 38.51 3.16 -6.15
C MET A 1 37.39 2.13 -5.96
N ASN A 2 37.23 1.60 -4.74
CA ASN A 2 36.27 0.52 -4.46
C ASN A 2 34.82 1.02 -4.54
N ILE A 3 34.04 0.42 -5.43
CA ILE A 3 32.61 0.72 -5.68
C ILE A 3 31.69 0.10 -4.60
N THR A 4 32.25 -0.61 -3.61
CA THR A 4 31.52 -1.55 -2.76
C THR A 4 30.79 -0.97 -1.54
N GLU A 5 30.84 0.34 -1.25
CA GLU A 5 30.31 0.85 0.05
C GLU A 5 29.46 2.12 0.00
N ARG A 6 29.12 2.65 -1.18
CA ARG A 6 28.41 3.92 -1.29
C ARG A 6 26.94 3.67 -1.58
N ASN A 7 26.14 3.49 -0.53
CA ASN A 7 24.69 3.68 -0.66
C ASN A 7 24.39 5.17 -0.89
N ILE A 8 23.22 5.46 -1.43
CA ILE A 8 22.80 6.83 -1.80
C ILE A 8 22.88 7.82 -0.64
N TRP A 9 22.63 7.35 0.59
CA TRP A 9 22.67 8.15 1.80
C TRP A 9 24.09 8.62 2.14
N LYS A 10 25.05 7.70 2.14
CA LYS A 10 26.47 7.99 2.40
C LYS A 10 27.06 8.93 1.36
N LEU A 11 26.63 8.82 0.10
CA LEU A 11 27.04 9.72 -0.98
C LEU A 11 26.57 11.16 -0.80
N ASN A 12 25.35 11.31 -0.28
CA ASN A 12 24.75 12.62 -0.03
C ASN A 12 25.12 13.19 1.35
N ASN A 13 25.98 12.50 2.13
CA ASN A 13 26.29 12.84 3.53
C ASN A 13 25.04 12.97 4.42
N LEU A 14 24.08 12.07 4.22
CA LEU A 14 22.82 12.04 4.96
C LEU A 14 22.70 10.76 5.78
N PRO A 15 22.08 10.80 6.97
CA PRO A 15 21.56 9.60 7.60
C PRO A 15 20.46 8.98 6.71
N PRO A 16 20.31 7.65 6.69
CA PRO A 16 19.20 7.00 5.99
C PRO A 16 17.87 7.52 6.52
N MET A 17 17.05 8.07 5.62
CA MET A 17 15.69 8.51 5.93
C MET A 17 14.74 7.37 5.63
N GLU A 18 13.71 7.15 6.45
CA GLU A 18 12.74 6.05 6.20
C GLU A 18 11.88 6.27 4.94
N TYR A 19 11.57 7.53 4.65
CA TYR A 19 10.82 7.94 3.45
C TYR A 19 11.06 9.42 3.16
N CYS A 20 10.70 9.88 1.96
CA CYS A 20 10.75 11.29 1.59
C CYS A 20 9.72 11.65 0.53
N SER A 21 9.54 12.96 0.30
CA SER A 21 8.69 13.46 -0.80
C SER A 21 9.36 13.20 -2.15
N LEU A 22 8.55 13.14 -3.22
CA LEU A 22 9.07 13.00 -4.59
C LEU A 22 10.10 14.08 -4.95
N ALA A 23 9.84 15.33 -4.59
CA ALA A 23 10.77 16.45 -4.81
C ALA A 23 12.13 16.25 -4.12
N ARG A 24 12.17 15.58 -2.96
CA ARG A 24 13.43 15.24 -2.28
C ARG A 24 14.10 14.05 -2.97
N ALA A 25 13.34 13.05 -3.39
CA ALA A 25 13.85 11.88 -4.10
C ALA A 25 14.50 12.26 -5.45
N GLN A 26 13.88 13.15 -6.23
CA GLN A 26 14.45 13.68 -7.49
C GLN A 26 15.86 14.23 -7.27
N LYS A 27 16.05 15.04 -6.22
CA LYS A 27 17.36 15.62 -5.87
C LYS A 27 18.37 14.57 -5.41
N LEU A 28 17.93 13.54 -4.70
CA LEU A 28 18.81 12.47 -4.20
C LEU A 28 19.27 11.56 -5.34
N LEU A 29 18.35 11.20 -6.23
CA LEU A 29 18.57 10.25 -7.33
C LEU A 29 19.08 10.91 -8.60
N ASN A 30 19.03 12.25 -8.67
CA ASN A 30 19.34 13.03 -9.86
C ASN A 30 18.54 12.54 -11.09
N CYS A 31 17.22 12.47 -10.94
CA CYS A 31 16.26 12.03 -11.96
C CYS A 31 15.04 12.97 -12.02
N GLU A 32 14.24 12.83 -13.07
CA GLU A 32 13.03 13.62 -13.26
C GLU A 32 11.85 13.01 -12.49
N LEU A 33 10.78 13.81 -12.31
CA LEU A 33 9.59 13.35 -11.58
C LEU A 33 8.89 12.21 -12.33
N GLU A 34 8.81 12.38 -13.65
CA GLU A 34 8.24 11.47 -14.64
C GLU A 34 8.90 10.09 -14.55
N ASP A 35 10.21 10.01 -14.31
CA ASP A 35 10.92 8.75 -14.15
C ASP A 35 10.41 7.98 -12.93
N ILE A 36 10.26 8.67 -11.79
CA ILE A 36 9.78 8.06 -10.54
C ILE A 36 8.33 7.59 -10.69
N LEU A 37 7.47 8.40 -11.30
CA LEU A 37 6.08 8.04 -11.58
C LEU A 37 5.99 6.87 -12.56
N HIS A 38 6.82 6.86 -13.61
CA HIS A 38 6.87 5.75 -14.55
C HIS A 38 7.24 4.43 -13.87
N TRP A 39 8.27 4.44 -13.01
CA TRP A 39 8.68 3.24 -12.28
C TRP A 39 7.61 2.72 -11.31
N HIS A 40 6.81 3.62 -10.76
CA HIS A 40 5.63 3.24 -10.00
C HIS A 40 4.57 2.58 -10.88
N ASP A 41 4.25 3.21 -12.01
CA ASP A 41 3.15 2.80 -12.86
C ASP A 41 3.39 1.43 -13.51
N ILE A 42 4.65 1.14 -13.86
CA ILE A 42 5.06 -0.19 -14.31
C ILE A 42 5.18 -1.21 -13.16
N GLY A 43 5.05 -0.80 -11.90
CA GLY A 43 5.18 -1.67 -10.72
C GLY A 43 6.60 -2.08 -10.36
N ALA A 44 7.61 -1.30 -10.78
CA ALA A 44 8.98 -1.50 -10.35
C ALA A 44 9.19 -1.03 -8.89
N ILE A 45 8.48 0.01 -8.47
CA ILE A 45 8.42 0.51 -7.09
C ILE A 45 6.96 0.73 -6.67
N ASN A 46 6.71 0.89 -5.37
CA ASN A 46 5.43 1.35 -4.85
C ASN A 46 5.63 2.70 -4.16
N LEU A 47 4.81 3.69 -4.51
CA LEU A 47 4.75 4.97 -3.84
C LEU A 47 3.75 4.90 -2.70
N CYS A 48 3.70 5.94 -1.87
CA CYS A 48 2.91 5.95 -0.65
C CYS A 48 2.13 7.25 -0.51
N LEU A 49 0.97 7.16 0.12
CA LEU A 49 0.22 8.30 0.64
C LEU A 49 0.37 8.34 2.16
N LYS A 50 0.51 9.55 2.69
CA LYS A 50 0.51 9.78 4.15
C LYS A 50 -0.91 10.11 4.62
N LEU A 51 -1.43 9.26 5.49
CA LEU A 51 -2.70 9.44 6.18
C LEU A 51 -2.49 10.13 7.53
N ASN A 52 -3.36 11.07 7.83
CA ASN A 52 -3.64 11.47 9.21
C ASN A 52 -4.58 10.42 9.83
N PRO A 53 -4.89 10.48 11.14
CA PRO A 53 -5.87 9.57 11.73
C PRO A 53 -7.21 9.67 10.98
N THR A 54 -7.49 8.67 10.14
CA THR A 54 -8.60 8.63 9.20
C THR A 54 -9.48 7.42 9.51
N PRO A 55 -10.79 7.59 9.73
CA PRO A 55 -11.70 6.47 10.01
C PRO A 55 -11.97 5.66 8.74
N GLY A 56 -12.21 4.36 8.92
CA GLY A 56 -12.60 3.49 7.83
C GLY A 56 -12.66 2.02 8.21
N ILE A 57 -12.76 1.19 7.17
CA ILE A 57 -12.85 -0.26 7.30
C ILE A 57 -11.54 -0.89 6.85
N LEU A 58 -10.96 -1.68 7.74
CA LEU A 58 -9.81 -2.51 7.43
C LEU A 58 -10.29 -3.90 7.02
N LYS A 59 -10.07 -4.24 5.75
CA LYS A 59 -10.34 -5.55 5.16
C LYS A 59 -9.09 -6.40 5.21
N ILE A 60 -9.21 -7.54 5.86
CA ILE A 60 -8.07 -8.38 6.21
C ILE A 60 -8.36 -9.79 5.75
N ALA A 61 -7.40 -10.43 5.11
CA ALA A 61 -7.47 -11.83 4.75
C ALA A 61 -6.26 -12.56 5.31
N VAL A 62 -6.50 -13.70 5.94
CA VAL A 62 -5.47 -14.56 6.51
C VAL A 62 -5.73 -16.00 6.13
N LEU A 63 -4.68 -16.82 6.07
CA LEU A 63 -4.85 -18.25 5.90
C LEU A 63 -5.60 -18.81 7.12
N SER A 64 -6.60 -19.66 6.92
CA SER A 64 -7.50 -20.08 8.00
C SER A 64 -6.80 -20.79 9.16
N HIS A 65 -5.65 -21.44 8.91
CA HIS A 65 -4.85 -22.05 9.98
C HIS A 65 -4.13 -21.01 10.87
N GLN A 66 -4.00 -19.75 10.43
CA GLN A 66 -3.38 -18.64 11.15
C GLN A 66 -4.42 -17.66 11.72
N GLU A 67 -5.71 -17.99 11.60
CA GLU A 67 -6.82 -17.15 12.05
C GLU A 67 -6.74 -16.76 13.53
N LYS A 68 -6.32 -17.70 14.40
CA LYS A 68 -6.22 -17.47 15.85
C LYS A 68 -5.13 -16.45 16.23
N GLU A 69 -4.02 -16.43 15.49
CA GLU A 69 -2.92 -15.47 15.70
C GLU A 69 -3.33 -14.04 15.35
N VAL A 70 -4.22 -13.93 14.37
CA VAL A 70 -4.72 -12.65 13.88
C VAL A 70 -5.84 -12.17 14.79
N THR A 71 -6.90 -12.96 15.00
CA THR A 71 -8.05 -12.61 15.86
C THR A 71 -7.66 -12.24 17.30
N SER A 72 -6.66 -12.91 17.90
CA SER A 72 -6.11 -12.51 19.22
C SER A 72 -5.50 -11.10 19.22
N ALA A 73 -5.00 -10.61 18.09
CA ALA A 73 -4.49 -9.25 17.95
C ALA A 73 -5.60 -8.20 17.82
N PHE A 74 -6.83 -8.59 17.49
CA PHE A 74 -7.99 -7.69 17.42
C PHE A 74 -8.74 -7.59 18.74
N ASN A 75 -8.42 -8.45 19.71
CA ASN A 75 -9.27 -8.59 20.88
C ASN A 75 -9.22 -7.30 21.73
N PRO A 76 -10.31 -6.51 21.77
CA PRO A 76 -10.29 -5.21 22.43
C PRO A 76 -10.15 -5.33 23.97
N PHE A 77 -10.36 -6.54 24.51
CA PHE A 77 -10.27 -6.84 25.95
C PHE A 77 -8.87 -7.23 26.43
N THR A 78 -7.93 -7.56 25.54
CA THR A 78 -6.53 -7.82 25.92
C THR A 78 -5.67 -6.55 25.92
N SER A 79 -6.16 -5.44 25.37
CA SER A 79 -5.54 -4.12 25.47
C SER A 79 -6.27 -3.28 26.52
N VAL A 80 -6.00 -3.56 27.80
CA VAL A 80 -6.49 -2.77 28.95
C VAL A 80 -5.89 -1.34 28.99
N GLU A 81 -5.04 -1.00 28.04
CA GLU A 81 -4.68 0.39 27.72
C GLU A 81 -4.81 0.56 26.22
N ALA A 82 -5.28 1.72 25.77
CA ALA A 82 -5.43 2.13 24.38
C ALA A 82 -4.08 2.21 23.63
N GLY A 83 -3.36 1.09 23.55
CA GLY A 83 -2.07 0.92 22.91
C GLY A 83 -2.24 0.68 21.42
N GLU A 84 -1.54 1.48 20.63
CA GLU A 84 -1.42 1.36 19.19
C GLU A 84 -0.92 -0.06 18.84
N THR A 85 -1.73 -0.84 18.11
CA THR A 85 -1.30 -2.19 17.70
C THR A 85 -0.42 -2.05 16.47
N VAL A 86 0.88 -2.34 16.62
CA VAL A 86 1.85 -2.19 15.53
C VAL A 86 1.76 -3.40 14.60
N TRP A 87 1.15 -3.24 13.41
CA TRP A 87 1.06 -4.29 12.38
C TRP A 87 1.98 -4.05 11.18
N SER A 88 2.51 -2.84 11.11
CA SER A 88 3.47 -2.39 10.12
C SER A 88 4.27 -1.24 10.72
N HIS A 89 5.54 -1.17 10.36
CA HIS A 89 6.43 -0.07 10.76
C HIS A 89 5.91 1.30 10.28
N HIS A 90 5.31 1.33 9.08
CA HIS A 90 4.89 2.58 8.43
C HIS A 90 3.38 2.78 8.39
N SER A 91 2.58 1.71 8.29
CA SER A 91 1.11 1.78 8.30
C SER A 91 0.59 1.57 9.71
N HIS A 92 -0.02 2.59 10.29
CA HIS A 92 -0.45 2.58 11.69
C HIS A 92 -1.95 2.39 11.78
N ILE A 93 -2.38 1.60 12.76
CA ILE A 93 -3.79 1.30 13.02
C ILE A 93 -4.06 1.63 14.48
N ARG A 94 -4.97 2.58 14.69
CA ARG A 94 -5.38 3.08 16.00
C ARG A 94 -6.83 2.72 16.23
N SER A 95 -7.13 2.29 17.47
CA SER A 95 -8.47 2.01 17.97
C SER A 95 -9.26 1.03 17.10
N ILE A 96 -9.20 -0.26 17.45
CA ILE A 96 -10.10 -1.28 16.90
C ILE A 96 -11.45 -1.07 17.58
N LEU A 97 -12.33 -0.29 16.93
CA LEU A 97 -13.54 0.20 17.56
C LEU A 97 -14.55 -0.92 17.77
N ARG A 98 -14.80 -1.74 16.73
CA ARG A 98 -15.69 -2.92 16.74
C ARG A 98 -15.35 -3.87 15.58
N LEU A 99 -15.39 -5.18 15.84
CA LEU A 99 -15.76 -6.16 14.82
C LEU A 99 -17.25 -5.98 14.59
N GLU A 100 -17.62 -5.19 13.58
CA GLU A 100 -19.02 -5.02 13.24
C GLU A 100 -19.49 -6.20 12.40
N GLY A 101 -20.43 -6.98 12.92
CA GLY A 101 -21.39 -7.77 12.12
C GLY A 101 -20.90 -8.95 11.29
N ASP A 102 -19.61 -9.13 11.03
CA ASP A 102 -19.16 -10.13 10.06
C ASP A 102 -18.69 -11.40 10.76
N ILE A 103 -19.52 -12.44 10.66
CA ILE A 103 -19.05 -13.83 10.76
C ILE A 103 -17.87 -13.94 9.78
N PRO A 104 -16.66 -14.33 10.24
CA PRO A 104 -15.51 -14.44 9.37
C PRO A 104 -15.89 -15.25 8.13
N THR A 105 -15.80 -14.62 6.96
CA THR A 105 -16.22 -15.28 5.72
C THR A 105 -15.06 -16.14 5.25
N MET A 106 -15.31 -17.45 5.10
CA MET A 106 -14.32 -18.38 4.57
C MET A 106 -14.43 -18.43 3.06
N GLU A 107 -13.34 -18.15 2.35
CA GLU A 107 -13.26 -18.25 0.91
C GLU A 107 -12.03 -19.06 0.47
N THR A 108 -12.13 -19.73 -0.67
CA THR A 108 -10.97 -20.39 -1.28
C THR A 108 -10.26 -19.40 -2.21
N LEU A 109 -9.09 -18.92 -1.79
CA LEU A 109 -8.26 -18.02 -2.59
C LEU A 109 -7.04 -18.80 -3.08
N ARG A 110 -7.02 -19.13 -4.39
CA ARG A 110 -5.94 -19.89 -5.06
C ARG A 110 -5.66 -21.27 -4.48
N GLY A 111 -6.72 -21.97 -4.08
CA GLY A 111 -6.61 -23.30 -3.48
C GLY A 111 -6.33 -23.31 -1.97
N ASN A 112 -6.12 -22.13 -1.35
CA ASN A 112 -6.00 -21.99 0.09
C ASN A 112 -7.31 -21.50 0.70
N THR A 113 -7.71 -22.07 1.84
CA THR A 113 -8.80 -21.52 2.64
C THR A 113 -8.31 -20.27 3.37
N VAL A 114 -9.01 -19.17 3.14
CA VAL A 114 -8.72 -17.84 3.68
C VAL A 114 -9.91 -17.40 4.51
N THR A 115 -9.64 -16.87 5.69
CA THR A 115 -10.64 -16.22 6.54
C THR A 115 -10.54 -14.71 6.36
N GLN A 116 -11.66 -14.06 6.08
CA GLN A 116 -11.74 -12.60 5.92
C GLN A 116 -12.37 -11.91 7.13
N PHE A 117 -11.83 -10.75 7.50
CA PHE A 117 -12.31 -9.90 8.57
C PHE A 117 -12.49 -8.47 8.06
N ASN A 118 -13.57 -7.82 8.50
CA ASN A 118 -13.77 -6.40 8.35
C ASN A 118 -13.80 -5.76 9.74
N VAL A 119 -12.99 -4.73 9.92
CA VAL A 119 -12.80 -4.10 11.23
C VAL A 119 -12.84 -2.60 11.07
N LYS A 120 -13.67 -1.92 11.89
CA LYS A 120 -13.66 -0.46 11.96
C LYS A 120 -12.45 0.03 12.74
N VAL A 121 -11.65 0.89 12.12
CA VAL A 121 -10.39 1.40 12.67
C VAL A 121 -10.18 2.87 12.31
N PHE A 122 -9.24 3.52 13.00
CA PHE A 122 -8.57 4.71 12.48
C PHE A 122 -7.21 4.30 11.91
N ALA A 123 -6.96 4.58 10.64
CA ALA A 123 -5.65 4.35 10.01
C ALA A 123 -4.85 5.65 9.95
N SER A 124 -3.53 5.57 10.11
CA SER A 124 -2.60 6.69 9.92
C SER A 124 -1.25 6.20 9.37
N GLY A 125 -0.33 7.12 9.10
CA GLY A 125 1.01 6.75 8.61
C GLY A 125 1.05 6.59 7.09
N LEU A 126 1.98 5.80 6.56
CA LEU A 126 2.14 5.60 5.13
C LEU A 126 1.41 4.35 4.64
N TRP A 127 0.74 4.48 3.51
CA TRP A 127 -0.02 3.41 2.87
C TRP A 127 0.20 3.42 1.37
N HIS A 128 0.15 2.25 0.72
CA HIS A 128 0.25 2.18 -0.73
C HIS A 128 -1.11 2.51 -1.38
N PRO A 129 -1.20 3.49 -2.29
CA PRO A 129 -2.37 3.69 -3.12
C PRO A 129 -2.61 2.46 -3.99
N HIS A 130 -3.87 2.18 -4.31
CA HIS A 130 -4.22 1.17 -5.29
C HIS A 130 -4.11 1.70 -6.72
N CYS A 131 -4.25 3.03 -6.89
CA CYS A 131 -4.00 3.70 -8.15
C CYS A 131 -2.60 3.38 -8.66
N ARG A 132 -2.52 2.93 -9.92
CA ARG A 132 -1.26 2.61 -10.63
C ARG A 132 -0.94 3.56 -11.77
N ASN A 133 -1.78 4.53 -12.08
CA ASN A 133 -1.50 5.49 -13.14
C ASN A 133 -1.36 6.88 -12.52
N LEU A 134 -0.24 7.09 -11.82
CA LEU A 134 0.02 8.38 -11.19
C LEU A 134 0.55 9.40 -12.20
N MET A 135 1.04 8.96 -13.37
CA MET A 135 1.36 9.85 -14.50
C MET A 135 0.15 10.68 -14.95
N ALA A 136 -1.08 10.18 -14.79
CA ALA A 136 -2.30 10.93 -15.11
C ALA A 136 -2.40 12.28 -14.36
N LEU A 137 -1.76 12.41 -13.19
CA LEU A 137 -1.71 13.68 -12.44
C LEU A 137 -0.93 14.78 -13.17
N LEU A 138 0.00 14.40 -14.06
CA LEU A 138 0.72 15.35 -14.90
C LEU A 138 -0.09 15.72 -16.16
N GLU A 139 -0.88 14.78 -16.67
CA GLU A 139 -1.71 14.98 -17.86
C GLU A 139 -2.95 15.84 -17.57
N ALA A 140 -3.52 15.70 -16.37
CA ALA A 140 -4.71 16.42 -15.92
C ALA A 140 -4.52 16.97 -14.48
N PRO A 141 -3.77 18.07 -14.31
CA PRO A 141 -3.44 18.61 -12.98
C PRO A 141 -4.64 19.20 -12.22
N ASP A 142 -5.71 19.55 -12.92
CA ASP A 142 -6.95 20.09 -12.34
C ASP A 142 -7.88 19.00 -11.81
N ASP A 143 -7.64 17.73 -12.18
CA ASP A 143 -8.47 16.61 -11.75
C ASP A 143 -8.16 16.22 -10.30
N ILE A 144 -9.21 16.21 -9.47
CA ILE A 144 -9.09 15.74 -8.09
C ILE A 144 -9.31 14.23 -8.07
N LEU A 145 -8.21 13.48 -7.98
CA LEU A 145 -8.25 12.03 -7.82
C LEU A 145 -8.35 11.67 -6.34
N PHE A 146 -9.22 10.70 -6.01
CA PHE A 146 -9.36 10.16 -4.67
C PHE A 146 -9.00 8.68 -4.65
N GLU A 147 -8.33 8.25 -3.58
CA GLU A 147 -8.04 6.84 -3.39
C GLU A 147 -9.12 6.19 -2.51
N ASN A 148 -9.77 5.17 -3.06
CA ASN A 148 -10.85 4.45 -2.37
C ASN A 148 -10.31 3.27 -1.54
N ARG A 149 -9.08 2.86 -1.81
CA ARG A 149 -8.47 1.68 -1.20
C ARG A 149 -6.97 1.83 -1.08
N LEU A 150 -6.49 1.56 0.13
CA LEU A 150 -5.09 1.67 0.48
C LEU A 150 -4.60 0.31 0.96
N SER A 151 -3.38 -0.06 0.59
CA SER A 151 -2.77 -1.31 1.04
C SER A 151 -1.76 -1.05 2.13
N MET A 152 -1.82 -1.87 3.18
CA MET A 152 -0.86 -1.82 4.27
C MET A 152 0.55 -2.10 3.74
N MET A 153 1.54 -1.35 4.21
CA MET A 153 2.94 -1.54 3.86
C MET A 153 3.48 -2.75 4.62
N LEU A 154 4.01 -3.74 3.89
CA LEU A 154 4.73 -4.92 4.42
C LEU A 154 4.16 -5.43 5.76
N PRO A 155 3.08 -6.21 5.75
CA PRO A 155 2.49 -6.71 6.97
C PRO A 155 3.46 -7.68 7.69
N ASP A 156 3.76 -7.45 8.98
CA ASP A 156 4.66 -8.34 9.76
C ASP A 156 4.01 -9.68 10.14
N LYS A 157 2.69 -9.78 9.97
CA LYS A 157 1.86 -10.93 10.31
C LYS A 157 1.37 -11.64 9.04
N PRO A 158 0.88 -12.88 9.14
CA PRO A 158 0.55 -13.70 7.98
C PRO A 158 -0.76 -13.28 7.29
N PHE A 159 -0.77 -12.08 6.77
CA PHE A 159 -1.87 -11.55 5.99
C PHE A 159 -1.65 -11.91 4.51
N VAL A 160 -2.69 -12.50 3.90
CA VAL A 160 -2.78 -12.63 2.45
C VAL A 160 -2.95 -11.24 1.84
N TYR A 161 -3.78 -10.40 2.47
CA TYR A 161 -3.83 -8.96 2.23
C TYR A 161 -4.35 -8.22 3.45
N CYS A 162 -4.02 -6.93 3.52
CA CYS A 162 -4.58 -5.98 4.47
C CYS A 162 -4.83 -4.66 3.72
N HIS A 163 -6.11 -4.33 3.54
CA HIS A 163 -6.56 -3.17 2.79
C HIS A 163 -7.40 -2.25 3.66
N PHE A 164 -7.06 -0.98 3.70
CA PHE A 164 -7.85 0.05 4.35
C PHE A 164 -8.76 0.72 3.32
N ILE A 165 -10.03 0.86 3.66
CA ILE A 165 -11.05 1.55 2.88
C ILE A 165 -11.52 2.73 3.74
N PRO A 166 -11.08 3.96 3.44
CA PRO A 166 -11.54 5.15 4.12
C PRO A 166 -13.05 5.33 3.99
N GLU A 167 -13.67 6.02 4.95
CA GLU A 167 -15.04 6.53 4.80
C GLU A 167 -15.12 7.50 3.61
N GLU A 168 -16.32 7.68 3.05
CA GLU A 168 -16.49 8.35 1.74
C GLU A 168 -16.01 9.80 1.73
N ASP A 169 -16.26 10.52 2.81
CA ASP A 169 -15.83 11.91 3.08
C ASP A 169 -14.37 12.02 3.52
N GLU A 170 -13.75 10.89 3.84
CA GLU A 170 -12.41 10.78 4.42
C GLU A 170 -11.38 10.19 3.43
N ARG A 171 -11.79 9.96 2.18
CA ARG A 171 -10.91 9.46 1.11
C ARG A 171 -9.78 10.44 0.86
N PRO A 172 -8.50 10.01 0.88
CA PRO A 172 -7.40 10.91 0.63
C PRO A 172 -7.36 11.31 -0.85
N SER A 173 -7.24 12.61 -1.09
CA SER A 173 -6.90 13.16 -2.40
C SER A 173 -5.47 12.73 -2.77
N ILE A 174 -5.28 12.29 -4.00
CA ILE A 174 -3.97 12.00 -4.57
C ILE A 174 -3.45 13.28 -5.22
N SER A 175 -2.30 13.75 -4.75
CA SER A 175 -1.60 14.90 -5.32
C SER A 175 -0.09 14.72 -5.20
N LEU A 176 0.68 15.28 -6.13
CA LEU A 176 2.15 15.08 -6.20
C LEU A 176 2.88 15.47 -4.90
N ASN A 177 2.39 16.51 -4.22
CA ASN A 177 2.95 16.97 -2.94
C ASN A 177 2.57 16.09 -1.73
N ARG A 178 1.65 15.14 -1.90
CA ARG A 178 1.20 14.19 -0.87
C ARG A 178 1.64 12.76 -1.16
N ILE A 179 2.45 12.56 -2.20
CA ILE A 179 3.05 11.28 -2.55
C ILE A 179 4.47 11.21 -1.97
N TYR A 180 4.78 10.07 -1.38
CA TYR A 180 6.04 9.76 -0.74
C TYR A 180 6.65 8.49 -1.32
N ILE A 181 7.96 8.36 -1.18
CA ILE A 181 8.74 7.18 -1.57
C ILE A 181 9.57 6.70 -0.38
N THR A 182 9.63 5.39 -0.18
CA THR A 182 10.39 4.80 0.93
C THR A 182 11.88 4.69 0.65
N SER A 183 12.66 4.57 1.71
CA SER A 183 14.09 4.28 1.65
C SER A 183 14.41 3.08 0.77
N GLN A 184 13.67 1.99 0.95
CA GLN A 184 13.82 0.75 0.20
C GLN A 184 13.64 0.96 -1.30
N ALA A 185 12.65 1.76 -1.70
CA ALA A 185 12.42 2.09 -3.10
C ALA A 185 13.52 2.98 -3.68
N ILE A 186 13.97 3.99 -2.92
CA ILE A 186 15.09 4.86 -3.31
C ILE A 186 16.38 4.04 -3.51
N GLU A 187 16.70 3.17 -2.56
CA GLU A 187 17.88 2.31 -2.61
C GLU A 187 17.79 1.32 -3.78
N LYS A 188 16.60 0.78 -4.07
CA LYS A 188 16.37 -0.05 -5.26
C LYS A 188 16.68 0.72 -6.54
N ILE A 189 16.10 1.90 -6.72
CA ILE A 189 16.36 2.72 -7.91
C ILE A 189 17.86 3.00 -8.05
N TYR A 190 18.50 3.41 -6.95
CA TYR A 190 19.93 3.73 -6.93
C TYR A 190 20.82 2.52 -7.27
N ALA A 191 20.51 1.33 -6.75
CA ALA A 191 21.24 0.11 -7.11
C ALA A 191 21.11 -0.20 -8.61
N HIS A 192 19.93 0.00 -9.18
CA HIS A 192 19.69 -0.22 -10.61
C HIS A 192 20.39 0.82 -11.49
N SER A 193 20.47 2.09 -11.06
CA SER A 193 21.19 3.14 -11.80
C SER A 193 22.70 2.86 -11.88
N ILE A 194 23.30 2.28 -10.84
CA ILE A 194 24.71 1.84 -10.88
C ILE A 194 24.89 0.64 -11.81
N SER A 195 23.96 -0.32 -11.78
CA SER A 195 24.09 -1.56 -12.55
C SER A 195 23.72 -1.45 -14.03
N ALA A 196 23.08 -0.35 -14.44
CA ALA A 196 22.46 -0.15 -15.75
C ALA A 196 21.47 -1.26 -16.17
N ARG A 197 20.96 -2.05 -15.21
CA ARG A 197 19.97 -3.10 -15.46
C ARG A 197 18.56 -2.51 -15.39
N PRO A 198 17.64 -2.95 -16.25
CA PRO A 198 16.24 -2.57 -16.13
C PRO A 198 15.73 -2.94 -14.73
N MET A 199 14.82 -2.13 -14.19
CA MET A 199 14.18 -2.51 -12.95
C MET A 199 13.21 -3.65 -13.20
N ASP A 200 13.36 -4.71 -12.40
CA ASP A 200 12.39 -5.80 -12.41
C ASP A 200 11.04 -5.23 -11.97
N VAL A 201 10.11 -5.23 -12.92
CA VAL A 201 8.69 -5.09 -12.64
C VAL A 201 8.37 -6.19 -11.67
N THR A 202 7.91 -5.83 -10.47
CA THR A 202 7.22 -6.83 -9.68
C THR A 202 5.96 -7.18 -10.46
N LYS A 203 6.07 -8.23 -11.30
CA LYS A 203 4.96 -9.14 -11.48
C LYS A 203 4.71 -9.62 -10.05
N LYS A 204 3.86 -8.88 -9.31
CA LYS A 204 2.87 -9.58 -8.53
C LYS A 204 2.34 -10.58 -9.55
N SER A 205 2.69 -11.86 -9.37
CA SER A 205 1.79 -12.92 -9.77
C SER A 205 0.42 -12.36 -9.46
N ALA A 206 -0.53 -12.40 -10.39
CA ALA A 206 -1.91 -12.14 -10.03
C ALA A 206 -2.10 -12.87 -8.69
N THR A 207 -2.21 -12.17 -7.58
CA THR A 207 -2.41 -12.60 -6.19
C THR A 207 -3.08 -11.36 -5.60
N GLY A 208 -4.37 -11.26 -5.93
CA GLY A 208 -5.31 -10.34 -5.30
C GLY A 208 -5.34 -8.93 -5.87
N SER A 209 -5.68 -8.77 -7.15
CA SER A 209 -6.34 -7.54 -7.65
C SER A 209 -6.81 -7.74 -9.09
N ASN A 210 -8.06 -8.16 -9.26
CA ASN A 210 -8.82 -7.84 -10.46
C ASN A 210 -10.25 -7.54 -9.97
N PRO A 211 -10.77 -6.31 -10.08
CA PRO A 211 -12.20 -6.11 -9.99
C PRO A 211 -12.82 -6.75 -11.23
N LEU A 212 -13.69 -7.72 -11.00
CA LEU A 212 -14.55 -8.28 -12.04
C LEU A 212 -15.32 -7.12 -12.70
N HIS A 213 -15.09 -6.91 -14.00
CA HIS A 213 -16.06 -6.24 -14.85
C HIS A 213 -17.39 -7.00 -14.76
N PRO A 214 -18.55 -6.32 -14.68
CA PRO A 214 -19.84 -6.97 -14.78
C PRO A 214 -19.97 -7.59 -16.18
N ALA A 215 -20.21 -8.90 -16.22
CA ALA A 215 -20.49 -9.63 -17.43
C ALA A 215 -21.67 -8.97 -18.16
N GLY A 216 -21.49 -8.77 -19.46
CA GLY A 216 -22.44 -8.12 -20.35
C GLY A 216 -23.84 -8.74 -20.31
N ILE A 217 -24.80 -7.84 -20.46
CA ILE A 217 -26.22 -8.05 -20.67
C ILE A 217 -26.44 -9.08 -21.79
N ASN A 218 -27.05 -10.22 -21.47
CA ASN A 218 -27.62 -11.13 -22.47
C ASN A 218 -28.76 -10.43 -23.21
N ARG A 219 -28.56 -10.10 -24.50
CA ARG A 219 -29.67 -9.85 -25.42
C ARG A 219 -30.21 -11.20 -25.93
N PRO A 220 -31.54 -11.40 -26.00
CA PRO A 220 -32.10 -12.61 -26.57
C PRO A 220 -31.93 -12.57 -28.10
N ALA A 221 -31.54 -13.71 -28.69
CA ALA A 221 -31.63 -13.91 -30.13
C ALA A 221 -33.11 -14.05 -30.51
N ALA A 222 -33.60 -13.13 -31.33
CA ALA A 222 -34.89 -13.25 -32.00
C ALA A 222 -34.83 -14.43 -33.00
N LYS A 223 -35.89 -15.24 -33.01
CA LYS A 223 -36.27 -16.07 -34.15
C LYS A 223 -37.16 -15.27 -35.07
#